data_AF-A0A820D9J5-F1
#
_entry.id   AF-A0A820D9J5-F1
#
_cell.length_a   1.000
_cell.length_b   1.000
_cell.length_c   1.000
_cell.angle_alpha   90.00
_cell.angle_beta   90.00
_cell.angle_gamma   90.00
#
_symmetry.space_group_name_H-M   'P 1'
#
loop_
_entity.id
_entity.type
_entity.pdbx_description
1 polymer ?
#
loop_
_entity_poly.entity_id
_entity_poly.type
_entity_poly.pdbx_seq_one_letter_code
_entity_poly.pdbx_strand_id
1 'polypeptide(L)'
;MSQNEMPIAQPFELPCGLKLSNRIVKASMEEMLGSDDNQPNEYIYRLYERWAKGSFGLILTGNVQIDERYPGFMTDMMIPGQDKIDIDKWKRYANVCQSHGTPTIVQINHAGRQSPSGKRPFREPSIAPSPVPLSIGNNIFARTLRRLVICTPNEMTRTQIDETVLKFVEAAEIMVKAGFAGVELHGSHGYLISSFLSPKNK
;
A
#
# COMPACT_ATOMS: atom_id res chain seq x y z
N MET A 1 2.67 2.34 -38.95
CA MET A 1 1.82 1.43 -38.15
C MET A 1 0.66 2.24 -37.62
N SER A 2 -0.57 1.82 -37.88
CA SER A 2 -1.72 2.50 -37.27
C SER A 2 -1.70 2.26 -35.74
N GLN A 3 -2.26 3.16 -34.94
CA GLN A 3 -2.32 2.97 -33.48
C GLN A 3 -2.98 1.63 -33.08
N ASN A 4 -3.86 1.08 -33.93
CA ASN A 4 -4.53 -0.20 -33.74
C ASN A 4 -3.67 -1.44 -34.05
N GLU A 5 -2.41 -1.32 -34.48
CA GLU A 5 -1.54 -2.48 -34.70
C GLU A 5 -0.52 -2.68 -33.57
N MET A 6 -0.37 -1.70 -32.68
CA MET A 6 0.61 -1.78 -31.60
C MET A 6 0.11 -2.70 -30.47
N PRO A 7 0.86 -3.73 -30.06
CA PRO A 7 0.44 -4.64 -28.98
C PRO A 7 0.10 -3.93 -27.67
N ILE A 8 0.73 -2.78 -27.38
CA ILE A 8 0.48 -2.00 -26.17
C ILE A 8 -0.91 -1.32 -26.15
N ALA A 9 -1.47 -1.02 -27.32
CA ALA A 9 -2.78 -0.37 -27.45
C ALA A 9 -3.94 -1.37 -27.50
N GLN A 10 -3.63 -2.67 -27.60
CA GLN A 10 -4.64 -3.73 -27.68
C GLN A 10 -5.25 -4.05 -26.31
N PRO A 11 -6.57 -4.34 -26.25
CA PRO A 11 -7.19 -4.85 -25.05
C PRO A 11 -6.52 -6.13 -24.52
N PHE A 12 -6.67 -6.36 -23.22
CA PHE A 12 -6.16 -7.56 -22.56
C PHE A 12 -7.12 -8.00 -21.46
N GLU A 13 -7.42 -9.29 -21.38
CA GLU A 13 -8.23 -9.87 -20.32
C GLU A 13 -7.34 -10.66 -19.38
N LEU A 14 -7.38 -10.31 -18.09
CA LEU A 14 -6.66 -11.04 -17.04
C LEU A 14 -7.31 -12.41 -16.81
N PRO A 15 -6.58 -13.40 -16.26
CA PRO A 15 -7.13 -14.73 -15.98
C PRO A 15 -8.38 -14.73 -15.07
N CYS A 16 -8.57 -13.69 -14.26
CA CYS A 16 -9.75 -13.50 -13.42
C CYS A 16 -10.95 -12.87 -14.15
N GLY A 17 -10.85 -12.58 -15.45
CA GLY A 17 -11.90 -11.96 -16.27
C GLY A 17 -11.90 -10.44 -16.26
N LEU A 18 -10.98 -9.78 -15.54
CA LEU A 18 -10.86 -8.32 -15.56
C LEU A 18 -10.33 -7.86 -16.93
N LYS A 19 -11.08 -6.98 -17.59
CA LYS A 19 -10.75 -6.48 -18.94
C LYS A 19 -10.07 -5.12 -18.88
N LEU A 20 -8.95 -5.00 -19.56
CA LEU A 20 -8.16 -3.78 -19.72
C LEU A 20 -8.34 -3.26 -21.14
N SER A 21 -8.58 -1.96 -21.31
CA SER A 21 -8.78 -1.33 -22.62
C SER A 21 -7.49 -1.28 -23.46
N ASN A 22 -6.33 -1.28 -22.79
CA ASN A 22 -4.99 -1.35 -23.37
C ASN A 22 -4.00 -1.92 -22.33
N ARG A 23 -2.71 -1.99 -22.67
CA ARG A 23 -1.67 -2.59 -21.81
C ARG A 23 -0.79 -1.55 -21.10
N ILE A 24 -1.24 -0.30 -21.02
CA ILE A 24 -0.57 0.77 -20.28
C ILE A 24 -1.15 0.80 -18.87
N VAL A 25 -0.27 0.66 -17.87
CA VAL A 25 -0.65 0.63 -16.46
C VAL A 25 -0.05 1.84 -15.76
N LYS A 26 -0.88 2.59 -15.01
CA LYS A 26 -0.34 3.53 -14.01
C LYS A 26 0.14 2.71 -12.83
N ALA A 27 1.46 2.60 -12.67
CA ALA A 27 2.08 1.81 -11.61
C ALA A 27 1.80 2.40 -10.21
N SER A 28 1.94 1.56 -9.18
CA SER A 28 1.85 2.00 -7.78
C SER A 28 2.87 3.07 -7.47
N MET A 29 2.42 4.11 -6.78
CA MET A 29 3.22 5.27 -6.42
C MET A 29 2.72 5.81 -5.10
N GLU A 30 3.58 5.84 -4.09
CA GLU A 30 3.26 6.51 -2.82
C GLU A 30 3.12 8.01 -3.05
N GLU A 31 1.98 8.56 -2.66
CA GLU A 31 1.64 9.97 -2.94
C GLU A 31 2.01 10.91 -1.79
N MET A 32 2.14 10.38 -0.57
CA MET A 32 2.30 11.16 0.66
C MET A 32 1.15 12.17 0.90
N LEU A 33 -0.06 11.83 0.45
CA LEU A 33 -1.26 12.70 0.48
C LEU A 33 -2.36 12.21 1.43
N GLY A 34 -2.08 11.29 2.35
CA GLY A 34 -3.02 10.89 3.40
C GLY A 34 -3.38 12.08 4.32
N SER A 35 -4.62 12.12 4.80
CA SER A 35 -5.06 13.15 5.77
C SER A 35 -4.58 12.83 7.18
N ASP A 36 -4.87 13.70 8.15
CA ASP A 36 -4.52 13.51 9.56
C ASP A 36 -5.13 12.24 10.18
N ASP A 37 -6.29 11.81 9.65
CA ASP A 37 -6.93 10.52 9.99
C ASP A 37 -6.43 9.35 9.14
N ASN A 38 -5.44 9.59 8.26
CA ASN A 38 -4.84 8.65 7.32
C ASN A 38 -5.83 7.96 6.37
N GLN A 39 -7.03 8.53 6.18
CA GLN A 39 -8.05 8.03 5.25
C GLN A 39 -8.04 8.82 3.91
N PRO A 40 -8.79 8.38 2.89
CA PRO A 40 -8.90 9.13 1.64
C PRO A 40 -9.51 10.52 1.82
N ASN A 41 -9.00 11.48 1.06
CA ASN A 41 -9.40 12.89 1.12
C ASN A 41 -9.45 13.54 -0.27
N GLU A 42 -9.81 14.83 -0.33
CA GLU A 42 -9.96 15.57 -1.58
C GLU A 42 -8.70 15.63 -2.45
N TYR A 43 -7.49 15.57 -1.88
CA TYR A 43 -6.25 15.59 -2.65
C TYR A 43 -6.08 14.28 -3.41
N ILE A 44 -6.25 13.15 -2.73
CA ILE A 44 -6.23 11.82 -3.35
C ILE A 44 -7.36 11.68 -4.38
N TYR A 45 -8.57 12.17 -4.08
CA TYR A 45 -9.68 12.09 -5.03
C TYR A 45 -9.36 12.80 -6.35
N ARG A 46 -8.86 14.04 -6.29
CA ARG A 46 -8.51 14.82 -7.49
C ARG A 46 -7.36 14.17 -8.28
N LEU A 47 -6.35 13.66 -7.59
CA LEU A 47 -5.21 13.00 -8.23
C LEU A 47 -5.65 11.76 -9.01
N TYR A 48 -6.45 10.90 -8.39
CA TYR A 48 -6.92 9.69 -9.05
C TYR A 48 -7.98 9.93 -10.10
N GLU A 49 -8.82 10.95 -9.94
CA GLU A 49 -9.71 11.40 -11.02
C GLU A 49 -8.90 11.87 -12.25
N ARG A 50 -7.78 12.57 -12.03
CA ARG A 50 -6.88 12.98 -13.11
C ARG A 50 -6.27 11.79 -13.83
N TRP A 51 -5.85 10.75 -13.11
CA TRP A 51 -5.35 9.52 -13.73
C TRP A 51 -6.45 8.70 -14.40
N ALA A 52 -7.67 8.68 -13.87
CA ALA A 52 -8.81 8.02 -14.51
C ALA A 52 -9.05 8.56 -15.93
N LYS A 53 -8.84 9.86 -16.13
CA LYS A 53 -8.92 10.54 -17.45
C LYS A 53 -7.76 10.21 -18.40
N GLY A 54 -6.70 9.55 -17.91
CA GLY A 54 -5.46 9.29 -18.64
C GLY A 54 -5.51 8.15 -19.66
N SER A 55 -6.67 7.53 -19.88
CA SER A 55 -6.85 6.39 -20.81
C SER A 55 -5.92 5.20 -20.55
N PHE A 56 -5.57 4.96 -19.28
CA PHE A 56 -4.84 3.75 -18.88
C PHE A 56 -5.73 2.50 -19.03
N GLY A 57 -5.12 1.35 -19.28
CA GLY A 57 -5.81 0.07 -19.21
C GLY A 57 -6.08 -0.38 -17.77
N LEU A 58 -5.21 0.03 -16.84
CA LEU A 58 -5.29 -0.28 -15.41
C LEU A 58 -4.62 0.82 -14.59
N ILE A 59 -5.20 1.13 -13.41
CA ILE A 59 -4.58 1.99 -12.41
C ILE A 59 -4.25 1.16 -11.18
N LEU A 60 -3.01 1.26 -10.69
CA LEU A 60 -2.61 0.74 -9.39
C LEU A 60 -2.47 1.90 -8.40
N THR A 61 -3.01 1.74 -7.20
CA THR A 61 -2.89 2.78 -6.18
C THR A 61 -1.49 2.85 -5.58
N GLY A 62 -1.18 3.93 -4.84
CA GLY A 62 -0.16 3.91 -3.80
C GLY A 62 -0.50 2.92 -2.69
N ASN A 63 0.47 2.72 -1.78
CA ASN A 63 0.33 1.78 -0.68
C ASN A 63 -0.73 2.24 0.33
N VAL A 64 -1.60 1.30 0.71
CA VAL A 64 -2.53 1.43 1.82
C VAL A 64 -2.05 0.52 2.94
N GLN A 65 -1.69 1.08 4.09
CA GLN A 65 -1.23 0.29 5.23
C GLN A 65 -2.42 -0.44 5.86
N ILE A 66 -2.26 -1.74 6.08
CA ILE A 66 -3.31 -2.59 6.69
C ILE A 66 -3.43 -2.39 8.21
N ASP A 67 -2.45 -1.73 8.83
CA ASP A 67 -2.36 -1.57 10.27
C ASP A 67 -1.81 -0.17 10.61
N GLU A 68 -2.65 0.64 11.26
CA GLU A 68 -2.31 2.01 11.67
C GLU A 68 -1.12 2.09 12.64
N ARG A 69 -0.76 0.98 13.30
CA ARG A 69 0.39 0.87 14.21
C ARG A 69 1.73 0.82 13.47
N TYR A 70 1.73 0.39 12.20
CA TYR A 70 2.94 0.14 11.42
C TYR A 70 2.97 0.94 10.11
N PRO A 71 2.87 2.28 10.15
CA PRO A 71 2.93 3.12 8.96
C PRO A 71 4.33 3.12 8.35
N GLY A 72 4.46 3.32 7.03
CA GLY A 72 5.74 3.63 6.39
C GLY A 72 6.09 5.11 6.58
N PHE A 73 5.13 5.98 6.27
CA PHE A 73 5.21 7.42 6.51
C PHE A 73 3.98 7.93 7.25
N MET A 74 4.12 9.12 7.86
CA MET A 74 3.04 9.74 8.64
C MET A 74 1.80 10.07 7.79
N THR A 75 1.99 10.29 6.50
CA THR A 75 0.96 10.64 5.51
C THR A 75 0.57 9.45 4.61
N ASP A 76 0.92 8.21 4.96
CA ASP A 76 0.40 7.06 4.22
C ASP A 76 -1.13 7.00 4.37
N MET A 77 -1.81 6.47 3.36
CA MET A 77 -3.17 5.97 3.55
C MET A 77 -3.13 4.71 4.40
N MET A 78 -4.05 4.57 5.34
CA MET A 78 -4.10 3.46 6.28
C MET A 78 -5.55 3.06 6.51
N ILE A 79 -5.77 1.78 6.73
CA ILE A 79 -7.06 1.29 7.22
C ILE A 79 -7.04 1.47 8.74
N PRO A 80 -7.86 2.37 9.31
CA PRO A 80 -7.92 2.54 10.75
C PRO A 80 -8.66 1.36 11.39
N GLY A 81 -8.72 1.36 12.72
CA GLY A 81 -9.60 0.42 13.45
C GLY A 81 -11.03 0.40 12.91
N GLN A 82 -11.69 -0.77 13.00
CA GLN A 82 -13.02 -1.02 12.44
C GLN A 82 -14.10 -0.04 12.93
N ASP A 83 -13.90 0.55 14.10
CA ASP A 83 -14.74 1.57 14.73
C ASP A 83 -14.54 2.99 14.16
N LYS A 84 -13.39 3.24 13.52
CA LYS A 84 -12.99 4.57 13.01
C LYS A 84 -13.05 4.68 11.48
N ILE A 85 -13.21 3.57 10.78
CA ILE A 85 -13.23 3.56 9.32
C ILE A 85 -14.49 4.22 8.78
N ASP A 86 -14.30 5.20 7.90
CA ASP A 86 -15.37 5.79 7.11
C ASP A 86 -15.38 5.12 5.74
N ILE A 87 -16.19 4.07 5.59
CA ILE A 87 -16.26 3.29 4.36
C ILE A 87 -16.72 4.13 3.16
N ASP A 88 -17.46 5.21 3.37
CA ASP A 88 -17.96 6.04 2.26
C ASP A 88 -16.83 6.88 1.64
N LYS A 89 -15.81 7.29 2.42
CA LYS A 89 -14.56 7.85 1.87
C LYS A 89 -13.87 6.86 0.93
N TRP A 90 -13.77 5.59 1.33
CA TRP A 90 -13.15 4.55 0.51
C TRP A 90 -13.98 4.20 -0.74
N LYS A 91 -15.30 4.16 -0.63
CA LYS A 91 -16.19 4.00 -1.79
C LYS A 91 -16.04 5.15 -2.77
N ARG A 92 -16.01 6.39 -2.27
CA ARG A 92 -15.76 7.57 -3.10
C ARG A 92 -14.40 7.44 -3.77
N TYR A 93 -13.37 7.01 -3.05
CA TYR A 93 -12.04 6.80 -3.61
C TYR A 93 -12.06 5.80 -4.77
N ALA A 94 -12.62 4.61 -4.56
CA ALA A 94 -12.74 3.59 -5.60
C ALA A 94 -13.57 4.07 -6.80
N ASN A 95 -14.64 4.84 -6.56
CA ASN A 95 -15.47 5.41 -7.61
C ASN A 95 -14.71 6.42 -8.47
N VAL A 96 -14.01 7.40 -7.87
CA VAL A 96 -13.29 8.42 -8.64
C VAL A 96 -12.16 7.82 -9.48
N CYS A 97 -11.45 6.82 -8.96
CA CYS A 97 -10.40 6.12 -9.70
C CYS A 97 -10.95 5.43 -10.97
N GLN A 98 -12.19 4.96 -10.92
CA GLN A 98 -12.82 4.14 -11.97
C GLN A 98 -13.90 4.90 -12.76
N SER A 99 -14.03 6.21 -12.53
CA SER A 99 -15.07 7.08 -13.10
C SER A 99 -15.10 7.15 -14.63
N HIS A 100 -14.01 6.75 -15.29
CA HIS A 100 -13.87 6.71 -16.75
C HIS A 100 -13.73 5.27 -17.30
N GLY A 101 -14.16 4.27 -16.53
CA GLY A 101 -14.19 2.85 -16.95
C GLY A 101 -12.85 2.13 -16.84
N THR A 102 -11.78 2.81 -16.42
CA THR A 102 -10.49 2.19 -16.11
C THR A 102 -10.57 1.44 -14.79
N PRO A 103 -10.37 0.11 -14.76
CA PRO A 103 -10.36 -0.63 -13.50
C PRO A 103 -9.20 -0.16 -12.62
N THR A 104 -9.41 -0.17 -11.31
CA THR A 104 -8.38 0.21 -10.33
C THR A 104 -8.17 -0.89 -9.31
N ILE A 105 -6.92 -1.29 -9.13
CA ILE A 105 -6.47 -2.23 -8.11
C ILE A 105 -5.76 -1.44 -7.01
N VAL A 106 -6.14 -1.68 -5.76
CA VAL A 106 -5.51 -1.04 -4.61
C VAL A 106 -4.36 -1.89 -4.08
N GLN A 107 -3.22 -1.27 -3.83
CA GLN A 107 -2.05 -1.93 -3.25
C GLN A 107 -2.12 -1.85 -1.73
N ILE A 108 -2.25 -2.99 -1.05
CA ILE A 108 -2.22 -3.07 0.42
C ILE A 108 -0.84 -3.51 0.91
N ASN A 109 -0.38 -2.92 2.01
CA ASN A 109 0.99 -3.04 2.50
C ASN A 109 1.06 -3.12 4.03
N HIS A 110 2.20 -3.59 4.52
CA HIS A 110 2.62 -3.44 5.91
C HIS A 110 4.10 -3.04 5.93
N ALA A 111 4.41 -1.88 6.52
CA ALA A 111 5.76 -1.32 6.43
C ALA A 111 6.84 -2.17 7.13
N GLY A 112 6.44 -2.98 8.13
CA GLY A 112 7.34 -3.89 8.84
C GLY A 112 8.50 -3.13 9.45
N ARG A 113 9.74 -3.62 9.30
CA ARG A 113 10.94 -2.96 9.85
C ARG A 113 11.18 -1.52 9.36
N GLN A 114 10.50 -1.07 8.31
CA GLN A 114 10.63 0.31 7.81
C GLN A 114 9.75 1.28 8.60
N SER A 115 8.83 0.77 9.43
CA SER A 115 7.89 1.61 10.17
C SER A 115 8.55 2.38 11.32
N PRO A 116 8.41 3.72 11.35
CA PRO A 116 8.84 4.53 12.49
C PRO A 116 8.15 4.12 13.80
N SER A 117 8.84 4.25 14.94
CA SER A 117 8.29 3.96 16.28
C SER A 117 7.34 5.03 16.82
N GLY A 118 7.26 6.20 16.18
CA GLY A 118 6.55 7.37 16.69
C GLY A 118 5.03 7.20 16.88
N LYS A 119 4.37 6.28 16.17
CA LYS A 119 2.92 6.03 16.29
C LYS A 119 2.55 4.97 17.32
N ARG A 120 3.51 4.21 17.85
CA ARG A 120 3.25 3.13 18.82
C ARG A 120 3.39 3.64 20.26
N PRO A 121 2.56 3.15 21.21
CA PRO A 121 2.72 3.47 22.63
C PRO A 121 4.16 3.27 23.08
N PHE A 122 4.67 4.18 23.91
CA PHE A 122 6.04 4.12 24.44
C PHE A 122 7.16 4.01 23.39
N ARG A 123 6.87 4.35 22.12
CA ARG A 123 7.79 4.18 20.98
C ARG A 123 8.28 2.73 20.82
N GLU A 124 7.37 1.78 21.01
CA GLU A 124 7.66 0.37 20.77
C GLU A 124 8.30 0.14 19.39
N PRO A 125 9.31 -0.74 19.28
CA PRO A 125 9.91 -1.08 17.99
C PRO A 125 8.89 -1.65 17.01
N SER A 126 9.19 -1.53 15.72
CA SER A 126 8.37 -2.19 14.70
C SER A 126 8.53 -3.71 14.78
N ILE A 127 7.74 -4.45 14.00
CA ILE A 127 7.84 -5.90 13.88
C ILE A 127 8.42 -6.32 12.53
N ALA A 128 9.16 -7.42 12.53
CA ALA A 128 9.81 -7.98 11.34
C ALA A 128 10.05 -9.50 11.51
N PRO A 129 10.41 -10.22 10.44
CA PRO A 129 10.72 -11.66 10.53
C PRO A 129 11.88 -11.98 11.48
N SER A 130 12.81 -11.05 11.68
CA SER A 130 13.99 -11.19 12.54
C SER A 130 14.39 -9.80 13.04
N PRO A 131 15.16 -9.68 14.14
CA PRO A 131 15.55 -8.40 14.73
C PRO A 131 16.71 -7.74 13.95
N VAL A 132 16.58 -7.69 12.62
CA VAL A 132 17.57 -7.13 11.70
C VAL A 132 17.19 -5.70 11.36
N PRO A 133 18.01 -4.72 11.74
CA PRO A 133 17.73 -3.30 11.49
C PRO A 133 17.77 -2.92 10.01
N LEU A 134 17.06 -1.86 9.65
CA LEU A 134 17.18 -1.26 8.32
C LEU A 134 18.58 -0.66 8.09
N SER A 135 19.18 -0.95 6.94
CA SER A 135 20.43 -0.34 6.52
C SER A 135 20.14 0.96 5.77
N ILE A 136 20.31 2.10 6.44
CA ILE A 136 20.02 3.46 5.92
C ILE A 136 21.33 4.18 5.52
N GLY A 137 22.43 3.44 5.44
CA GLY A 137 23.78 3.99 5.30
C GLY A 137 24.54 4.09 6.63
N ASN A 138 25.85 4.33 6.53
CA ASN A 138 26.77 4.22 7.67
C ASN A 138 27.21 5.57 8.26
N ASN A 139 26.73 6.69 7.71
CA ASN A 139 27.07 8.01 8.23
C ASN A 139 26.40 8.26 9.60
N ILE A 140 26.94 9.21 10.38
CA ILE A 140 26.49 9.49 11.75
C ILE A 140 25.00 9.86 11.78
N PHE A 141 24.53 10.63 10.79
CA PHE A 141 23.13 11.02 10.67
C PHE A 141 22.19 9.81 10.47
N ALA A 142 22.53 8.91 9.55
CA ALA A 142 21.77 7.69 9.28
C ALA A 142 21.74 6.75 10.49
N ARG A 143 22.85 6.63 11.23
CA ARG A 143 22.92 5.84 12.48
C ARG A 143 22.03 6.44 13.57
N THR A 144 22.02 7.77 13.71
CA THR A 144 21.18 8.48 14.68
C THR A 144 19.70 8.36 14.32
N LEU A 145 19.34 8.55 13.04
CA LEU A 145 17.98 8.39 12.55
C LEU A 145 17.47 6.96 12.77
N ARG A 146 18.29 5.95 12.46
CA ARG A 146 17.98 4.54 12.74
C ARG A 146 17.71 4.29 14.22
N ARG A 147 18.53 4.85 15.12
CA ARG A 147 18.41 4.61 16.58
C ARG A 147 17.22 5.33 17.21
N LEU A 148 16.86 6.51 16.71
CA LEU A 148 15.84 7.37 17.32
C LEU A 148 14.45 7.23 16.70
N VAL A 149 14.36 6.81 15.42
CA VAL A 149 13.10 6.85 14.66
C VAL A 149 12.62 5.46 14.25
N ILE A 150 13.48 4.60 13.68
CA ILE A 150 13.05 3.29 13.15
C ILE A 150 13.26 2.16 14.18
N CYS A 151 14.27 2.29 15.05
CA CYS A 151 14.69 1.27 16.01
C CYS A 151 15.07 -0.08 15.35
N THR A 152 15.66 -0.99 16.12
CA THR A 152 15.78 -2.39 15.67
C THR A 152 14.41 -3.05 15.88
N PRO A 153 13.80 -3.71 14.88
CA PRO A 153 12.49 -4.30 15.04
C PRO A 153 12.52 -5.50 16.00
N ASN A 154 11.38 -5.81 16.59
CA ASN A 154 11.15 -7.07 17.29
C ASN A 154 10.89 -8.19 16.27
N GLU A 155 11.40 -9.37 16.58
CA GLU A 155 11.03 -10.59 15.85
C GLU A 155 9.54 -10.88 16.06
N MET A 156 8.84 -11.16 14.97
CA MET A 156 7.43 -11.51 15.03
C MET A 156 7.22 -12.85 15.72
N THR A 157 6.33 -12.88 16.70
CA THR A 157 5.81 -14.14 17.23
C THR A 157 4.86 -14.79 16.22
N ARG A 158 4.60 -16.10 16.40
CA ARG A 158 3.61 -16.80 15.57
C ARG A 158 2.23 -16.12 15.61
N THR A 159 1.80 -15.69 16.79
CA THR A 159 0.54 -14.96 16.98
C THR A 159 0.53 -13.65 16.20
N GLN A 160 1.60 -12.86 16.24
CA GLN A 160 1.69 -11.61 15.45
C GLN A 160 1.65 -11.86 13.96
N ILE A 161 2.22 -12.98 13.47
CA ILE A 161 2.11 -13.38 12.07
C ILE A 161 0.65 -13.68 11.73
N ASP A 162 -0.02 -14.51 12.54
CA ASP A 162 -1.42 -14.89 12.30
C ASP A 162 -2.35 -13.65 12.35
N GLU A 163 -2.14 -12.74 13.30
CA GLU A 163 -2.84 -11.44 13.37
C GLU A 163 -2.58 -10.58 12.13
N THR A 164 -1.35 -10.52 11.63
CA THR A 164 -1.01 -9.75 10.44
C THR A 164 -1.70 -10.33 9.20
N VAL A 165 -1.78 -11.66 9.09
CA VAL A 165 -2.54 -12.31 8.01
C VAL A 165 -4.00 -11.92 8.06
N LEU A 166 -4.62 -11.93 9.24
CA LEU A 166 -6.01 -11.47 9.41
C LEU A 166 -6.18 -10.00 9.01
N LYS A 167 -5.21 -9.14 9.33
CA LYS A 167 -5.22 -7.73 8.89
C LYS A 167 -5.16 -7.57 7.37
N PHE A 168 -4.38 -8.40 6.67
CA PHE A 168 -4.39 -8.41 5.20
C PHE A 168 -5.75 -8.84 4.64
N VAL A 169 -6.41 -9.83 5.26
CA VAL A 169 -7.75 -10.29 4.87
C VAL A 169 -8.79 -9.19 5.09
N GLU A 170 -8.84 -8.61 6.29
CA GLU A 170 -9.75 -7.50 6.64
C GLU A 170 -9.57 -6.34 5.66
N ALA A 171 -8.32 -5.96 5.38
CA ALA A 171 -8.00 -4.92 4.42
C ALA A 171 -8.55 -5.24 3.03
N ALA A 172 -8.31 -6.45 2.53
CA ALA A 172 -8.80 -6.86 1.22
C ALA A 172 -10.33 -6.85 1.16
N GLU A 173 -11.02 -7.32 2.20
CA GLU A 173 -12.48 -7.26 2.27
C GLU A 173 -13.01 -5.82 2.23
N ILE A 174 -12.40 -4.90 2.98
CA ILE A 174 -12.77 -3.49 3.00
C ILE A 174 -12.59 -2.89 1.60
N MET A 175 -11.47 -3.17 0.93
CA MET A 175 -11.19 -2.67 -0.42
C MET A 175 -12.19 -3.20 -1.47
N VAL A 176 -12.57 -4.48 -1.37
CA VAL A 176 -13.63 -5.06 -2.22
C VAL A 176 -14.98 -4.42 -1.90
N LYS A 177 -15.33 -4.25 -0.62
CA LYS A 177 -16.58 -3.57 -0.19
C LYS A 177 -16.62 -2.10 -0.63
N ALA A 178 -15.47 -1.43 -0.72
CA ALA A 178 -15.33 -0.08 -1.25
C ALA A 178 -15.55 -0.03 -2.78
N GLY A 179 -15.36 -1.15 -3.48
CA GLY A 179 -15.62 -1.25 -4.92
C GLY A 179 -14.37 -1.15 -5.79
N PHE A 180 -13.17 -1.37 -5.26
CA PHE A 180 -11.98 -1.56 -6.10
C PHE A 180 -12.11 -2.84 -6.93
N ALA A 181 -11.56 -2.84 -8.15
CA ALA A 181 -11.60 -3.99 -9.05
C ALA A 181 -10.73 -5.16 -8.59
N GLY A 182 -9.84 -4.93 -7.61
CA GLY A 182 -9.00 -5.95 -7.02
C GLY A 182 -8.03 -5.39 -5.99
N VAL A 183 -7.23 -6.28 -5.43
CA VAL A 183 -6.22 -5.97 -4.42
C VAL A 183 -4.87 -6.53 -4.85
N GLU A 184 -3.83 -5.73 -4.70
CA GLU A 184 -2.44 -6.13 -4.88
C GLU A 184 -1.74 -6.21 -3.51
N LEU A 185 -1.08 -7.32 -3.22
CA LEU A 185 -0.24 -7.45 -2.03
C LEU A 185 1.15 -6.88 -2.30
N HIS A 186 1.60 -5.92 -1.49
CA HIS A 186 2.92 -5.33 -1.68
C HIS A 186 4.06 -6.26 -1.23
N GLY A 187 4.53 -7.10 -2.16
CA GLY A 187 5.58 -8.11 -1.94
C GLY A 187 7.01 -7.66 -2.27
N SER A 188 7.28 -6.36 -2.41
CA SER A 188 8.58 -5.85 -2.88
C SER A 188 9.17 -4.75 -1.97
N HIS A 189 10.27 -4.12 -2.41
CA HIS A 189 10.92 -2.96 -1.79
C HIS A 189 11.33 -3.09 -0.31
N GLY A 190 11.49 -4.31 0.19
CA GLY A 190 11.95 -4.55 1.56
C GLY A 190 10.87 -4.33 2.63
N TYR A 191 9.59 -4.22 2.26
CA TYR A 191 8.46 -4.21 3.19
C TYR A 191 8.22 -5.60 3.79
N LEU A 192 7.19 -5.76 4.64
CA LEU A 192 7.05 -6.93 5.49
C LEU A 192 7.07 -8.26 4.72
N ILE A 193 6.21 -8.41 3.70
CA ILE A 193 6.13 -9.65 2.91
C ILE A 193 7.48 -9.97 2.27
N SER A 194 8.07 -9.00 1.57
CA SER A 194 9.38 -9.17 0.94
C SER A 194 10.50 -9.47 1.95
N SER A 195 10.33 -9.03 3.21
CA SER A 195 11.29 -9.29 4.26
C SER A 195 11.32 -10.75 4.64
N PHE A 196 10.17 -11.44 4.70
CA PHE A 196 10.10 -12.89 4.92
C PHE A 196 10.72 -13.69 3.76
N LEU A 197 10.64 -13.18 2.54
CA LEU A 197 11.12 -13.86 1.34
C LEU A 197 12.64 -13.69 1.10
N SER A 198 13.27 -12.73 1.77
CA SER A 198 14.68 -12.40 1.54
C SER A 198 15.60 -13.02 2.60
N PRO A 199 16.66 -13.75 2.21
CA PRO A 199 17.62 -14.33 3.16
C PRO A 199 18.45 -13.27 3.89
N LYS A 200 18.52 -12.03 3.39
CA LYS A 200 19.24 -10.92 4.04
C LYS A 200 18.57 -10.45 5.34
N ASN A 201 17.37 -10.93 5.61
CA ASN A 201 16.54 -10.51 6.74
C ASN A 201 16.17 -11.68 7.65
N LYS A 202 16.86 -12.83 7.49
CA LYS A 202 16.86 -13.96 8.41
C LYS A 202 17.99 -13.82 9.43
#